data_AF-A0A0C3PM67-F1
#
_entry.id   AF-A0A0C3PM67-F1
#
_cell.length_a   1.000
_cell.length_b   1.000
_cell.length_c   1.000
_cell.angle_alpha   90.00
_cell.angle_beta   90.00
_cell.angle_gamma   90.00
#
_symmetry.space_group_name_H-M   'P 1'
#
loop_
_entity.id
_entity.type
_entity.pdbx_description
1 polymer ?
#
loop_
_entity_poly.entity_id
_entity_poly.type
_entity_poly.pdbx_seq_one_letter_code
_entity_poly.pdbx_strand_id
1 'polypeptide(L)'
;MATPVFTAISVSAPPTPDRDPSAPRPAHHANDTKTLFVNPWPSFRKQTFSSMMNLAYEVIANWPAVPEDISSKLGLRKPDFGYTVKTSESATAVDGNKSSMKATWLGHACFLLELPSPDGAARGARILFDPVFSHRCSPFSFMGPQRHIPPPCKLEEIPSVDIVVISHNHYDHLDTASITTLDKLFRPHFFAPLNNEAYFKANKVPEERTHTLDWWDARNVTVDLPTSTTSSDEVPASTVKTTFEVTCTPAQHFTGRGLTDRFHTLWASWAIRDPASG
;
A
#
# COMPACT_ATOMS: atom_id res chain seq x y z
N MET A 1 25.72 8.14 -15.54
CA MET A 1 24.70 7.55 -14.65
C MET A 1 23.76 6.74 -15.51
N ALA A 2 23.55 5.45 -15.21
CA ALA A 2 22.60 4.63 -15.95
C ALA A 2 21.19 5.21 -15.77
N THR A 3 20.44 5.35 -16.86
CA THR A 3 19.04 5.79 -16.80
C THR A 3 18.24 4.71 -16.05
N PRO A 4 17.49 5.05 -14.98
CA PRO A 4 16.65 4.06 -14.32
C PRO A 4 15.63 3.51 -15.31
N VAL A 5 15.64 2.19 -15.50
CA VAL A 5 14.66 1.47 -16.32
C VAL A 5 13.43 1.22 -15.45
N PHE A 6 12.35 1.95 -15.71
CA PHE A 6 11.07 1.75 -15.03
C PHE A 6 10.25 0.70 -15.76
N THR A 7 9.54 -0.12 -14.98
CA THR A 7 8.59 -1.10 -15.52
C THR A 7 7.39 -0.35 -16.10
N ALA A 8 6.99 -0.67 -17.33
CA ALA A 8 5.80 -0.08 -17.92
C ALA A 8 4.54 -0.70 -17.28
N ILE A 9 3.59 0.14 -16.89
CA ILE A 9 2.36 -0.25 -16.22
C ILE A 9 1.19 0.39 -16.95
N SER A 10 0.16 -0.40 -17.22
CA SER A 10 -1.12 0.09 -17.73
C SER A 10 -2.24 -0.37 -16.82
N VAL A 11 -3.22 0.52 -16.63
CA VAL A 11 -4.37 0.28 -15.75
C VAL A 11 -5.63 0.46 -16.57
N SER A 12 -6.54 -0.51 -16.50
CA SER A 12 -7.84 -0.45 -17.17
C SER A 12 -8.94 -0.81 -16.19
N ALA A 13 -10.15 -0.28 -16.41
CA ALA A 13 -11.33 -0.78 -15.71
C ALA A 13 -11.75 -2.12 -16.32
N PRO A 14 -12.12 -3.13 -15.51
CA PRO A 14 -12.83 -4.29 -16.04
C PRO A 14 -14.17 -3.83 -16.66
N PRO A 15 -14.80 -4.68 -17.49
CA PRO A 15 -16.15 -4.42 -17.97
C PRO A 15 -17.04 -4.03 -16.79
N THR A 16 -17.70 -2.89 -16.92
CA THR A 16 -18.49 -2.32 -15.82
C THR A 16 -19.52 -3.38 -15.40
N PRO A 17 -19.57 -3.80 -14.14
CA PRO A 17 -20.76 -4.53 -13.69
C PRO A 17 -21.95 -3.62 -13.95
N ASP A 18 -23.06 -4.21 -14.40
CA ASP A 18 -24.29 -3.50 -14.75
C ASP A 18 -24.80 -2.76 -13.49
N ARG A 19 -24.35 -1.52 -13.30
CA ARG A 19 -24.76 -0.66 -12.21
C ARG A 19 -25.98 0.09 -12.71
N ASP A 20 -27.14 -0.28 -12.18
CA ASP A 20 -28.40 0.42 -12.41
C ASP A 20 -28.19 1.93 -12.16
N PRO A 21 -28.29 2.79 -13.19
CA PRO A 21 -28.11 4.23 -13.04
C PRO A 21 -29.17 4.87 -12.13
N SER A 22 -30.29 4.17 -11.91
CA SER A 22 -31.36 4.58 -11.00
C SER A 22 -31.16 4.07 -9.57
N ALA A 23 -30.12 3.27 -9.32
CA ALA A 23 -29.81 2.78 -8.00
C ALA A 23 -29.63 3.95 -7.01
N PRO A 24 -30.13 3.81 -5.77
CA PRO A 24 -29.92 4.83 -4.76
C PRO A 24 -28.43 5.01 -4.49
N ARG A 25 -28.07 6.21 -4.04
CA ARG A 25 -26.70 6.51 -3.62
C ARG A 25 -26.18 5.42 -2.64
N PRO A 26 -24.94 4.91 -2.81
CA PRO A 26 -24.42 3.89 -1.93
C PRO A 26 -24.39 4.35 -0.46
N ALA A 27 -24.65 3.43 0.46
CA ALA A 27 -24.90 3.73 1.87
C ALA A 27 -23.72 4.39 2.60
N HIS A 28 -22.49 4.21 2.11
CA HIS A 28 -21.28 4.78 2.70
C HIS A 28 -20.97 6.19 2.21
N HIS A 29 -21.68 6.69 1.21
CA HIS A 29 -21.63 8.11 0.88
C HIS A 29 -22.54 8.86 1.87
N ALA A 30 -22.16 10.08 2.26
CA ALA A 30 -23.01 10.96 3.06
C ALA A 30 -23.68 12.03 2.21
N ASN A 31 -23.19 12.25 0.98
CA ASN A 31 -23.71 13.21 0.01
C ASN A 31 -23.56 12.69 -1.43
N ASP A 32 -24.29 13.28 -2.37
CA ASP A 32 -24.29 12.86 -3.79
C ASP A 32 -23.04 13.32 -4.55
N THR A 33 -22.29 14.28 -4.00
CA THR A 33 -21.04 14.79 -4.57
C THR A 33 -19.84 13.88 -4.32
N LYS A 34 -20.02 12.78 -3.60
CA LYS A 34 -18.94 11.85 -3.19
C LYS A 34 -17.81 12.54 -2.42
N THR A 35 -18.11 13.63 -1.72
CA THR A 35 -17.11 14.42 -0.98
C THR A 35 -17.09 14.16 0.53
N LEU A 36 -18.11 13.43 1.02
CA LEU A 36 -18.25 13.10 2.44
C LEU A 36 -18.75 11.66 2.56
N PHE A 37 -18.15 10.92 3.47
CA PHE A 37 -18.45 9.51 3.69
C PHE A 37 -19.03 9.27 5.08
N VAL A 38 -19.72 8.15 5.24
CA VAL A 38 -20.26 7.70 6.51
C VAL A 38 -20.02 6.22 6.64
N ASN A 39 -19.83 5.77 7.87
CA ASN A 39 -19.79 4.35 8.16
C ASN A 39 -21.23 3.81 8.23
N PRO A 40 -21.65 2.91 7.31
CA PRO A 40 -23.03 2.46 7.21
C PRO A 40 -23.39 1.33 8.20
N TRP A 41 -22.41 0.76 8.91
CA TRP A 41 -22.66 -0.43 9.74
C TRP A 41 -23.28 -0.06 11.09
N PRO A 42 -24.35 -0.75 11.53
CA PRO A 42 -24.95 -0.52 12.85
C PRO A 42 -23.99 -0.73 14.02
N SER A 43 -22.93 -1.53 13.84
CA SER A 43 -21.90 -1.77 14.84
C SER A 43 -20.96 -0.59 15.07
N PHE A 44 -20.93 0.39 14.16
CA PHE A 44 -19.97 1.48 14.22
C PHE A 44 -20.33 2.50 15.28
N ARG A 45 -19.37 2.77 16.16
CA ARG A 45 -19.50 3.76 17.23
C ARG A 45 -18.72 5.01 16.85
N LYS A 46 -19.44 6.10 16.59
CA LYS A 46 -18.82 7.40 16.33
C LYS A 46 -18.02 7.83 17.55
N GLN A 47 -16.77 8.22 17.34
CA GLN A 47 -15.96 8.82 18.40
C GLN A 47 -16.48 10.23 18.64
N THR A 48 -17.19 10.43 19.75
CA THR A 48 -17.68 11.74 20.15
C THR A 48 -16.51 12.62 20.62
N PHE A 49 -16.73 13.94 20.66
CA PHE A 49 -15.73 14.86 21.24
C PHE A 49 -15.34 14.47 22.67
N SER A 50 -16.33 14.08 23.50
CA SER A 50 -16.07 13.58 24.86
C SER A 50 -15.24 12.30 24.86
N SER A 51 -15.53 11.34 23.97
CA SER A 51 -14.74 10.11 23.84
C SER A 51 -13.29 10.41 23.43
N MET A 52 -13.07 11.37 22.54
CA MET A 52 -11.73 11.80 22.13
C MET A 52 -10.98 12.51 23.25
N MET A 53 -11.64 13.38 24.02
CA MET A 53 -11.02 14.05 25.17
C MET A 53 -10.67 13.05 26.28
N ASN A 54 -11.56 12.09 26.56
CA ASN A 54 -11.27 11.02 27.50
C ASN A 54 -10.10 10.15 27.02
N LEU A 55 -10.05 9.79 25.74
CA LEU A 55 -8.92 9.04 25.18
C LEU A 55 -7.62 9.84 25.29
N ALA A 56 -7.63 11.14 25.00
CA ALA A 56 -6.44 11.99 25.13
C ALA A 56 -5.95 12.05 26.59
N TYR A 57 -6.87 12.19 27.54
CA TYR A 57 -6.55 12.15 28.97
C TYR A 57 -5.97 10.79 29.38
N GLU A 58 -6.61 9.68 29.00
CA GLU A 58 -6.13 8.32 29.28
C GLU A 58 -4.75 8.06 28.69
N VAL A 59 -4.51 8.50 27.45
CA VAL A 59 -3.21 8.43 26.78
C VAL A 59 -2.15 9.20 27.55
N ILE A 60 -2.47 10.37 28.10
CA ILE A 60 -1.50 11.18 28.86
C ILE A 60 -1.27 10.60 30.25
N ALA A 61 -2.34 10.20 30.94
CA ALA A 61 -2.30 9.77 32.33
C ALA A 61 -1.77 8.33 32.48
N ASN A 62 -2.11 7.45 31.55
CA ASN A 62 -1.92 6.00 31.66
C ASN A 62 -1.18 5.42 30.45
N TRP A 63 -0.27 6.18 29.82
CA TRP A 63 0.51 5.64 28.70
C TRP A 63 1.29 4.40 29.15
N PRO A 64 1.09 3.23 28.49
CA PRO A 64 1.77 2.02 28.89
C PRO A 64 3.27 2.18 28.68
N ALA A 65 4.05 1.75 29.68
CA ALA A 65 5.50 1.72 29.55
C ALA A 65 5.90 0.72 28.45
N VAL A 66 6.77 1.16 27.54
CA VAL A 66 7.32 0.32 26.49
C VAL A 66 8.43 -0.54 27.13
N PRO A 67 8.39 -1.87 27.02
CA PRO A 67 9.46 -2.72 27.55
C PRO A 67 10.82 -2.36 26.92
N GLU A 68 11.88 -2.27 27.73
CA GLU A 68 13.24 -1.96 27.25
C GLU A 68 13.77 -3.00 26.26
N ASP A 69 13.29 -4.25 26.39
CA ASP A 69 13.65 -5.40 25.57
C ASP A 69 12.68 -5.64 24.40
N ILE A 70 11.87 -4.65 24.01
CA ILE A 70 10.88 -4.80 22.93
C ILE A 70 11.51 -5.25 21.61
N SER A 71 12.71 -4.75 21.28
CA SER A 71 13.43 -5.10 20.06
C SER A 71 13.90 -6.55 20.06
N SER A 72 14.34 -7.09 21.21
CA SER A 72 14.75 -8.49 21.31
C SER A 72 13.54 -9.43 21.34
N LYS A 73 12.44 -9.01 22.00
CA LYS A 73 11.18 -9.76 22.04
C LYS A 73 10.51 -9.90 20.68
N LEU A 74 10.48 -8.83 19.89
CA LEU A 74 9.84 -8.83 18.57
C LEU A 74 10.79 -9.29 17.45
N GLY A 75 12.11 -9.28 17.69
CA GLY A 75 13.11 -9.87 16.80
C GLY A 75 13.13 -9.24 15.41
N LEU A 76 13.76 -8.06 15.28
CA LEU A 76 13.92 -7.41 13.98
C LEU A 76 14.78 -8.27 13.03
N ARG A 77 14.24 -8.59 11.85
CA ARG A 77 14.96 -9.34 10.82
C ARG A 77 15.20 -8.46 9.60
N LYS A 78 16.41 -8.52 9.05
CA LYS A 78 16.67 -7.94 7.73
C LYS A 78 15.86 -8.73 6.71
N PRO A 79 15.03 -8.09 5.87
CA PRO A 79 14.21 -8.80 4.92
C PRO A 79 15.07 -9.48 3.84
N ASP A 80 14.61 -10.64 3.38
CA ASP A 80 15.02 -11.19 2.11
C ASP A 80 13.97 -10.87 1.03
N PHE A 81 14.43 -10.54 -0.16
CA PHE A 81 13.55 -10.14 -1.26
C PHE A 81 13.66 -11.13 -2.42
N GLY A 82 12.57 -11.24 -3.20
CA GLY A 82 12.47 -12.23 -4.27
C GLY A 82 12.37 -13.66 -3.76
N TYR A 83 12.48 -14.58 -4.71
CA TYR A 83 12.34 -16.03 -4.51
C TYR A 83 13.66 -16.75 -4.28
N THR A 84 14.80 -16.07 -4.37
CA THR A 84 16.10 -16.72 -4.24
C THR A 84 16.34 -17.17 -2.80
N VAL A 85 16.37 -18.48 -2.57
CA VAL A 85 16.73 -19.06 -1.27
C VAL A 85 18.23 -19.35 -1.28
N LYS A 86 18.97 -18.71 -0.36
CA LYS A 86 20.35 -19.10 -0.06
C LYS A 86 20.32 -20.23 0.97
N THR A 87 20.51 -21.48 0.55
CA THR A 87 20.72 -22.59 1.47
C THR A 87 22.16 -22.57 1.98
N SER A 88 22.38 -22.89 3.27
CA SER A 88 23.72 -22.93 3.89
C SER A 88 24.68 -23.93 3.24
N GLU A 89 24.18 -24.83 2.39
CA GLU A 89 24.92 -25.95 1.79
C GLU A 89 25.26 -25.75 0.30
N SER A 90 24.81 -24.65 -0.33
CA SER A 90 25.16 -24.35 -1.72
C SER A 90 25.27 -22.85 -1.99
N ALA A 91 26.37 -22.44 -2.62
CA ALA A 91 26.58 -21.07 -3.12
C ALA A 91 25.67 -20.73 -4.31
N THR A 92 24.96 -21.71 -4.88
CA THR A 92 23.95 -21.47 -5.92
C THR A 92 22.60 -21.14 -5.29
N ALA A 93 22.15 -19.93 -5.60
CA ALA A 93 20.76 -19.52 -5.47
C ALA A 93 19.83 -20.60 -6.04
N VAL A 94 19.04 -21.27 -5.21
CA VAL A 94 17.94 -22.08 -5.71
C VAL A 94 16.78 -21.12 -5.95
N ASP A 95 16.24 -21.12 -7.18
CA ASP A 95 14.98 -20.45 -7.48
C ASP A 95 13.92 -21.05 -6.56
N GLY A 96 13.51 -20.30 -5.53
CA GLY A 96 12.41 -20.69 -4.66
C GLY A 96 11.10 -20.81 -5.45
N ASN A 97 10.01 -21.10 -4.74
CA ASN A 97 8.74 -21.37 -5.39
C ASN A 97 8.13 -20.12 -6.07
N LYS A 98 8.58 -19.82 -7.29
CA LYS A 98 8.12 -18.73 -8.17
C LYS A 98 6.62 -18.80 -8.49
N SER A 99 5.98 -19.95 -8.24
CA SER A 99 4.52 -20.11 -8.40
C SER A 99 3.70 -19.67 -7.20
N SER A 100 4.33 -19.24 -6.09
CA SER A 100 3.65 -18.81 -4.87
C SER A 100 3.76 -17.31 -4.61
N MET A 101 2.75 -16.74 -3.94
CA MET A 101 2.84 -15.37 -3.43
C MET A 101 3.80 -15.31 -2.23
N LYS A 102 4.61 -14.26 -2.15
CA LYS A 102 5.47 -13.96 -0.99
C LYS A 102 5.10 -12.61 -0.39
N ALA A 103 4.75 -12.62 0.90
CA ALA A 103 4.51 -11.39 1.66
C ALA A 103 5.65 -11.14 2.64
N THR A 104 6.25 -9.95 2.57
CA THR A 104 7.28 -9.47 3.49
C THR A 104 6.69 -8.38 4.36
N TRP A 105 6.60 -8.62 5.67
CA TRP A 105 6.15 -7.61 6.63
C TRP A 105 7.25 -6.61 6.92
N LEU A 106 6.97 -5.32 6.70
CA LEU A 106 7.91 -4.21 6.89
C LEU A 106 7.55 -3.34 8.11
N GLY A 107 6.61 -3.82 8.93
CA GLY A 107 6.17 -3.20 10.18
C GLY A 107 4.82 -2.47 10.06
N HIS A 108 4.06 -2.44 11.16
CA HIS A 108 2.68 -1.91 11.19
C HIS A 108 1.80 -2.57 10.12
N ALA A 109 1.08 -1.80 9.30
CA ALA A 109 0.31 -2.28 8.15
C ALA A 109 1.12 -2.39 6.84
N CYS A 110 2.44 -2.16 6.89
CA CYS A 110 3.28 -2.15 5.70
C CYS A 110 3.69 -3.58 5.29
N PHE A 111 3.24 -4.00 4.11
CA PHE A 111 3.60 -5.28 3.50
C PHE A 111 4.06 -5.07 2.07
N LEU A 112 5.19 -5.69 1.70
CA LEU A 112 5.57 -5.89 0.31
C LEU A 112 5.08 -7.28 -0.12
N LEU A 113 4.12 -7.32 -1.04
CA LEU A 113 3.61 -8.54 -1.65
C LEU A 113 4.24 -8.71 -3.03
N GLU A 114 4.90 -9.85 -3.26
CA GLU A 114 5.35 -10.30 -4.57
C GLU A 114 4.40 -11.40 -5.05
N LEU A 115 3.73 -11.16 -6.18
CA LEU A 115 2.86 -12.12 -6.85
C LEU A 115 3.69 -13.22 -7.53
N PRO A 116 3.10 -14.38 -7.89
CA PRO A 116 3.79 -15.40 -8.66
C PRO A 116 4.46 -14.81 -9.91
N SER A 117 5.66 -15.31 -10.19
CA SER A 117 6.40 -14.92 -11.39
C SER A 117 5.85 -15.67 -12.60
N PRO A 118 5.38 -15.00 -13.66
CA PRO A 118 5.00 -15.68 -14.88
C PRO A 118 6.24 -16.31 -15.55
N ASP A 119 6.02 -17.35 -16.37
CA ASP A 119 7.08 -18.04 -17.07
C ASP A 119 7.93 -17.07 -17.92
N GLY A 120 9.24 -17.17 -17.79
CA GLY A 120 10.21 -16.31 -18.49
C GLY A 120 10.46 -14.94 -17.85
N ALA A 121 9.68 -14.52 -16.84
CA ALA A 121 9.97 -13.30 -16.07
C ALA A 121 11.03 -13.54 -14.98
N ALA A 122 11.80 -12.51 -14.68
CA ALA A 122 12.81 -12.53 -13.62
C ALA A 122 12.20 -12.43 -12.20
N ARG A 123 10.97 -11.90 -12.09
CA ARG A 123 10.23 -11.66 -10.85
C ARG A 123 8.73 -11.62 -11.12
N GLY A 124 7.94 -11.70 -10.06
CA GLY A 124 6.53 -11.33 -10.12
C GLY A 124 6.29 -9.82 -9.94
N ALA A 125 5.04 -9.42 -10.11
CA ALA A 125 4.60 -8.05 -9.82
C ALA A 125 4.66 -7.78 -8.30
N ARG A 126 5.06 -6.57 -7.92
CA ARG A 126 5.30 -6.16 -6.54
C ARG A 126 4.35 -5.04 -6.11
N ILE A 127 3.63 -5.30 -5.03
CA ILE A 127 2.60 -4.45 -4.45
C ILE A 127 3.03 -4.05 -3.04
N LEU A 128 3.11 -2.75 -2.76
CA LEU A 128 3.45 -2.25 -1.43
C LEU A 128 2.21 -1.63 -0.77
N PHE A 129 1.79 -2.19 0.36
CA PHE A 129 0.63 -1.72 1.12
C PHE A 129 1.06 -0.73 2.21
N ASP A 130 0.30 0.35 2.39
CA ASP A 130 0.40 1.31 3.51
C ASP A 130 1.83 1.63 3.97
N PRO A 131 2.72 2.11 3.08
CA PRO A 131 4.13 2.26 3.39
C PRO A 131 4.39 3.39 4.39
N VAL A 132 4.88 3.03 5.58
CA VAL A 132 5.28 3.98 6.64
C VAL A 132 6.70 3.69 7.14
N PHE A 133 7.65 4.46 6.62
CA PHE A 133 9.07 4.41 6.99
C PHE A 133 9.50 5.58 7.88
N SER A 134 8.66 6.62 7.99
CA SER A 134 8.87 7.71 8.94
C SER A 134 9.01 7.22 10.39
N HIS A 135 9.74 8.02 11.18
CA HIS A 135 9.92 7.78 12.61
C HIS A 135 8.65 8.03 13.43
N ARG A 136 7.81 8.97 12.97
CA ARG A 136 6.55 9.34 13.62
C ARG A 136 5.38 9.29 12.64
N CYS A 137 4.23 8.85 13.14
CA CYS A 137 2.95 8.89 12.42
C CYS A 137 2.22 10.18 12.80
N SER A 138 2.70 11.32 12.27
CA SER A 138 2.24 12.65 12.69
C SER A 138 2.45 13.70 11.59
N PRO A 139 1.65 14.78 11.55
CA PRO A 139 1.97 15.95 10.73
C PRO A 139 3.24 16.69 11.17
N PHE A 140 3.70 16.47 12.40
CA PHE A 140 4.86 17.15 12.99
C PHE A 140 5.99 16.16 13.27
N SER A 141 7.23 16.56 12.99
CA SER A 141 8.42 15.74 13.26
C SER A 141 8.76 15.60 14.75
N PHE A 142 8.30 16.54 15.58
CA PHE A 142 8.64 16.62 17.01
C PHE A 142 7.52 16.13 17.94
N MET A 143 6.31 15.88 17.43
CA MET A 143 5.12 15.58 18.24
C MET A 143 4.33 14.43 17.60
N GLY A 144 3.62 13.65 18.42
CA GLY A 144 2.78 12.53 17.97
C GLY A 144 3.48 11.16 18.06
N PRO A 145 2.75 10.09 17.73
CA PRO A 145 3.20 8.71 17.97
C PRO A 145 4.52 8.40 17.27
N GLN A 146 5.49 7.90 18.04
CA GLN A 146 6.77 7.43 17.53
C GLN A 146 6.72 5.92 17.39
N ARG A 147 7.33 5.38 16.34
CA ARG A 147 7.52 3.93 16.24
C ARG A 147 8.44 3.42 17.36
N HIS A 148 8.09 2.27 17.94
CA HIS A 148 8.92 1.62 18.97
C HIS A 148 10.08 0.80 18.39
N ILE A 149 9.92 0.31 17.16
CA ILE A 149 10.93 -0.47 16.45
C ILE A 149 11.20 0.23 15.11
N PRO A 150 12.48 0.42 14.71
CA PRO A 150 12.80 1.01 13.41
C PRO A 150 12.25 0.13 12.26
N PRO A 151 12.08 0.69 11.05
CA PRO A 151 11.76 -0.15 9.91
C PRO A 151 12.91 -1.15 9.67
N PRO A 152 12.61 -2.37 9.17
CA PRO A 152 13.60 -3.45 9.06
C PRO A 152 14.66 -3.19 7.97
N CYS A 153 14.41 -2.22 7.09
CA CYS A 153 15.34 -1.72 6.08
C CYS A 153 14.95 -0.29 5.69
N LYS A 154 15.76 0.37 4.86
CA LYS A 154 15.41 1.64 4.22
C LYS A 154 14.55 1.42 2.97
N LEU A 155 13.90 2.48 2.49
CA LEU A 155 13.15 2.44 1.22
C LEU A 155 14.04 2.22 0.00
N GLU A 156 15.31 2.65 0.06
CA GLU A 156 16.27 2.41 -1.03
C GLU A 156 16.75 0.95 -1.07
N GLU A 157 16.50 0.17 0.00
CA GLU A 157 16.89 -1.23 0.11
C GLU A 157 15.76 -2.19 -0.28
N ILE A 158 14.51 -1.72 -0.41
CA ILE A 158 13.43 -2.56 -0.94
C ILE A 158 13.58 -2.72 -2.46
N PRO A 159 13.14 -3.84 -3.04
CA PRO A 159 13.16 -4.02 -4.49
C PRO A 159 12.16 -3.09 -5.17
N SER A 160 12.24 -3.02 -6.51
CA SER A 160 11.31 -2.24 -7.35
C SER A 160 9.84 -2.50 -6.97
N VAL A 161 9.05 -1.44 -6.82
CA VAL A 161 7.62 -1.51 -6.53
C VAL A 161 6.85 -1.10 -7.77
N ASP A 162 5.88 -1.91 -8.20
CA ASP A 162 5.05 -1.60 -9.37
C ASP A 162 3.84 -0.76 -8.97
N ILE A 163 3.16 -1.15 -7.88
CA ILE A 163 2.02 -0.40 -7.35
C ILE A 163 2.12 -0.22 -5.83
N VAL A 164 1.60 0.90 -5.35
CA VAL A 164 1.42 1.21 -3.93
C VAL A 164 -0.08 1.28 -3.64
N VAL A 165 -0.54 0.60 -2.60
CA VAL A 165 -1.96 0.51 -2.24
C VAL A 165 -2.16 1.09 -0.85
N ILE A 166 -3.06 2.07 -0.74
CA ILE A 166 -3.37 2.79 0.50
C ILE A 166 -4.75 2.38 0.97
N SER A 167 -4.89 1.95 2.22
CA SER A 167 -6.18 1.60 2.83
C SER A 167 -6.99 2.83 3.21
N HIS A 168 -6.35 3.85 3.80
CA HIS A 168 -6.98 5.09 4.22
C HIS A 168 -5.93 6.17 4.54
N ASN A 169 -6.36 7.40 4.81
CA ASN A 169 -5.47 8.55 4.86
C ASN A 169 -4.84 8.87 6.23
N HIS A 170 -4.96 8.03 7.25
CA HIS A 170 -4.31 8.30 8.54
C HIS A 170 -2.78 8.30 8.41
N TYR A 171 -2.09 8.99 9.33
CA TYR A 171 -0.63 9.17 9.26
C TYR A 171 0.18 7.88 9.40
N ASP A 172 -0.40 6.85 10.02
CA ASP A 172 0.20 5.53 10.17
C ASP A 172 -0.10 4.58 8.99
N HIS A 173 -0.77 5.07 7.93
CA HIS A 173 -1.02 4.32 6.69
C HIS A 173 -0.62 5.10 5.43
N LEU A 174 -0.69 6.45 5.48
CA LEU A 174 -0.36 7.35 4.38
C LEU A 174 0.73 8.35 4.82
N ASP A 175 1.98 7.90 4.73
CA ASP A 175 3.16 8.66 5.10
C ASP A 175 3.75 9.43 3.91
N THR A 176 3.74 10.76 3.98
CA THR A 176 4.19 11.66 2.91
C THR A 176 5.66 11.43 2.52
N ALA A 177 6.53 11.17 3.49
CA ALA A 177 7.95 10.93 3.21
C ALA A 177 8.14 9.63 2.42
N SER A 178 7.40 8.58 2.78
CA SER A 178 7.42 7.30 2.06
C SER A 178 6.88 7.44 0.65
N ILE A 179 5.70 8.06 0.46
CA ILE A 179 5.08 8.24 -0.86
C ILE A 179 6.00 9.02 -1.80
N THR A 180 6.54 10.15 -1.35
CA THR A 180 7.38 11.01 -2.21
C THR A 180 8.76 10.39 -2.51
N THR A 181 9.27 9.54 -1.62
CA THR A 181 10.51 8.77 -1.86
C THR A 181 10.27 7.65 -2.86
N LEU A 182 9.20 6.86 -2.67
CA LEU A 182 8.80 5.78 -3.60
C LEU A 182 8.54 6.31 -5.01
N ASP A 183 7.91 7.48 -5.12
CA ASP A 183 7.66 8.12 -6.42
C ASP A 183 8.95 8.40 -7.20
N LYS A 184 9.99 8.85 -6.50
CA LYS A 184 11.31 9.12 -7.09
C LYS A 184 12.08 7.85 -7.42
N LEU A 185 11.99 6.83 -6.55
CA LEU A 185 12.75 5.58 -6.70
C LEU A 185 12.19 4.68 -7.79
N PHE A 186 10.87 4.48 -7.81
CA PHE A 186 10.25 3.40 -8.61
C PHE A 186 9.15 3.88 -9.56
N ARG A 187 8.65 5.11 -9.38
CA ARG A 187 7.49 5.66 -10.12
C ARG A 187 6.28 4.71 -10.15
N PRO A 188 5.86 4.12 -9.01
CA PRO A 188 4.75 3.16 -9.00
C PRO A 188 3.42 3.83 -9.35
N HIS A 189 2.41 3.03 -9.67
CA HIS A 189 1.02 3.50 -9.66
C HIS A 189 0.47 3.45 -8.23
N PHE A 190 -0.22 4.51 -7.80
CA PHE A 190 -0.81 4.62 -6.48
C PHE A 190 -2.30 4.34 -6.54
N PHE A 191 -2.77 3.42 -5.70
CA PHE A 191 -4.17 3.09 -5.50
C PHE A 191 -4.61 3.56 -4.11
N ALA A 192 -5.75 4.25 -4.04
CA ALA A 192 -6.33 4.72 -2.79
C ALA A 192 -7.86 4.76 -2.88
N PRO A 193 -8.58 4.89 -1.76
CA PRO A 193 -10.01 5.13 -1.80
C PRO A 193 -10.32 6.55 -2.31
N LEU A 194 -11.57 6.79 -2.73
CA LEU A 194 -12.05 8.10 -3.19
C LEU A 194 -11.60 9.30 -2.33
N ASN A 195 -11.41 10.43 -3.00
CA ASN A 195 -11.02 11.75 -2.46
C ASN A 195 -9.59 11.87 -1.95
N ASN A 196 -8.70 10.92 -2.25
CA ASN A 196 -7.28 11.04 -1.97
C ASN A 196 -6.48 11.69 -3.12
N GLU A 197 -7.11 12.05 -4.26
CA GLU A 197 -6.48 12.66 -5.44
C GLU A 197 -5.81 13.98 -5.08
N ALA A 198 -6.49 14.82 -4.28
CA ALA A 198 -5.96 16.11 -3.85
C ALA A 198 -4.67 15.94 -3.01
N TYR A 199 -4.59 14.88 -2.21
CA TYR A 199 -3.38 14.56 -1.45
C TYR A 199 -2.22 14.20 -2.38
N PHE A 200 -2.45 13.31 -3.36
CA PHE A 200 -1.40 12.91 -4.31
C PHE A 200 -0.94 14.08 -5.19
N LYS A 201 -1.89 14.90 -5.65
CA LYS A 201 -1.61 16.13 -6.40
C LYS A 201 -0.76 17.12 -5.59
N ALA A 202 -1.11 17.35 -4.32
CA ALA A 202 -0.33 18.21 -3.43
C ALA A 202 1.11 17.70 -3.24
N ASN A 203 1.31 16.39 -3.29
CA ASN A 203 2.61 15.73 -3.21
C ASN A 203 3.28 15.49 -4.58
N LYS A 204 2.75 16.09 -5.65
CA LYS A 204 3.31 16.08 -7.02
C LYS A 204 3.39 14.69 -7.65
N VAL A 205 2.57 13.75 -7.19
CA VAL A 205 2.39 12.47 -7.89
C VAL A 205 1.52 12.74 -9.13
N PRO A 206 1.95 12.31 -10.34
CA PRO A 206 1.20 12.53 -11.57
C PRO A 206 -0.17 11.83 -11.58
N GLU A 207 -1.17 12.51 -12.15
CA GLU A 207 -2.57 12.05 -12.18
C GLU A 207 -2.73 10.72 -12.90
N GLU A 208 -1.97 10.50 -13.98
CA GLU A 208 -1.99 9.25 -14.75
C GLU A 208 -1.52 8.01 -13.96
N ARG A 209 -0.84 8.24 -12.82
CA ARG A 209 -0.39 7.19 -11.90
C ARG A 209 -1.20 7.14 -10.61
N THR A 210 -2.25 7.95 -10.45
CA THR A 210 -3.11 7.94 -9.27
C THR A 210 -4.48 7.37 -9.60
N HIS A 211 -4.87 6.32 -8.88
CA HIS A 211 -6.11 5.59 -9.09
C HIS A 211 -6.91 5.63 -7.80
N THR A 212 -7.96 6.44 -7.75
CA THR A 212 -8.89 6.50 -6.62
C THR A 212 -10.17 5.73 -6.93
N LEU A 213 -10.56 4.85 -6.01
CA LEU A 213 -11.61 3.87 -6.23
C LEU A 213 -12.69 3.96 -5.16
N ASP A 214 -13.96 3.80 -5.57
CA ASP A 214 -15.06 3.55 -4.66
C ASP A 214 -15.09 2.09 -4.22
N TRP A 215 -15.85 1.76 -3.18
CA TRP A 215 -16.08 0.35 -2.84
C TRP A 215 -16.71 -0.39 -4.01
N TRP A 216 -16.19 -1.59 -4.25
CA TRP A 216 -16.49 -2.48 -5.36
C TRP A 216 -16.08 -1.98 -6.74
N ASP A 217 -15.35 -0.87 -6.83
CA ASP A 217 -14.61 -0.56 -8.04
C ASP A 217 -13.37 -1.47 -8.11
N ALA A 218 -13.09 -1.94 -9.33
CA ALA A 218 -11.95 -2.79 -9.63
C ALA A 218 -11.11 -2.19 -10.77
N ARG A 219 -9.83 -2.56 -10.84
CA ARG A 219 -8.92 -2.21 -11.93
C ARG A 219 -8.03 -3.41 -12.29
N ASN A 220 -7.91 -3.67 -13.58
CA ASN A 220 -6.90 -4.58 -14.12
C ASN A 220 -5.59 -3.81 -14.26
N VAL A 221 -4.53 -4.34 -13.65
CA VAL A 221 -3.18 -3.78 -13.70
C VAL A 221 -2.31 -4.71 -14.51
N THR A 222 -1.82 -4.23 -15.66
CA THR A 222 -0.88 -4.96 -16.50
C THR A 222 0.52 -4.38 -16.34
N VAL A 223 1.49 -5.25 -16.04
CA VAL A 223 2.88 -4.89 -15.73
C VAL A 223 3.81 -5.61 -16.72
N ASP A 224 4.70 -4.86 -17.37
CA ASP A 224 5.67 -5.36 -18.34
C ASP A 224 6.99 -5.75 -17.64
N LEU A 225 7.03 -6.95 -17.06
CA LEU A 225 8.13 -7.44 -16.22
C LEU A 225 9.40 -7.76 -17.03
N PRO A 226 10.60 -7.57 -16.46
CA PRO A 226 11.85 -7.94 -17.15
C PRO A 226 11.98 -9.47 -17.31
N THR A 227 12.49 -9.93 -18.45
CA THR A 227 12.85 -11.34 -18.63
C THR A 227 14.06 -11.75 -17.79
N SER A 228 14.14 -13.03 -17.43
CA SER A 228 15.32 -13.62 -16.78
C SER A 228 16.48 -13.79 -17.79
N THR A 229 17.18 -12.70 -18.13
CA THR A 229 18.44 -12.75 -18.90
C THR A 229 19.65 -12.70 -17.98
N THR A 230 20.68 -13.47 -18.33
CA THR A 230 21.88 -13.78 -17.52
C THR A 230 22.96 -12.69 -17.48
N SER A 231 22.72 -11.49 -18.02
CA SER A 231 23.71 -10.39 -18.02
C SER A 231 23.15 -9.15 -17.32
N SER A 232 23.88 -8.67 -16.32
CA SER A 232 23.54 -7.52 -15.45
C SER A 232 23.64 -6.15 -16.11
N ASP A 233 24.11 -6.08 -17.36
CA ASP A 233 24.63 -4.85 -17.96
C ASP A 233 23.85 -4.38 -19.20
N GLU A 234 22.80 -5.10 -19.60
CA GLU A 234 21.91 -4.69 -20.72
C GLU A 234 20.46 -4.50 -20.26
N VAL A 235 19.80 -3.51 -20.84
CA VAL A 235 18.34 -3.34 -20.75
C VAL A 235 17.70 -4.65 -21.24
N PRO A 236 16.83 -5.32 -20.45
CA PRO A 236 16.21 -6.56 -20.89
C PRO A 236 15.50 -6.31 -22.22
N ALA A 237 15.99 -6.95 -23.28
CA ALA A 237 15.52 -6.75 -24.65
C ALA A 237 14.06 -7.22 -24.86
N SER A 238 13.52 -7.96 -23.90
CA SER A 238 12.17 -8.49 -23.88
C SER A 238 11.52 -8.34 -22.51
N THR A 239 10.21 -8.10 -22.49
CA THR A 239 9.39 -8.08 -21.28
C THR A 239 8.33 -9.17 -21.32
N VAL A 240 7.92 -9.65 -20.14
CA VAL A 240 6.79 -10.57 -19.97
C VAL A 240 5.67 -9.81 -19.30
N LYS A 241 4.49 -9.79 -19.93
CA LYS A 241 3.33 -9.12 -19.36
C LYS A 241 2.65 -10.03 -18.35
N THR A 242 2.33 -9.49 -17.18
CA THR A 242 1.38 -10.09 -16.24
C THR A 242 0.23 -9.14 -16.00
N THR A 243 -0.96 -9.67 -15.70
CA THR A 243 -2.13 -8.87 -15.35
C THR A 243 -2.80 -9.44 -14.11
N PHE A 244 -3.11 -8.57 -13.15
CA PHE A 244 -3.87 -8.90 -11.95
C PHE A 244 -4.94 -7.84 -11.68
N GLU A 245 -5.97 -8.19 -10.91
CA GLU A 245 -7.06 -7.29 -10.55
C GLU A 245 -6.84 -6.74 -9.13
N VAL A 246 -7.07 -5.44 -8.97
CA VAL A 246 -7.08 -4.71 -7.70
C VAL A 246 -8.50 -4.20 -7.46
N THR A 247 -9.14 -4.67 -6.39
CA THR A 247 -10.52 -4.32 -6.06
C THR A 247 -10.58 -3.59 -4.72
N CYS A 248 -11.16 -2.40 -4.70
CA CYS A 248 -11.40 -1.62 -3.49
C CYS A 248 -12.61 -2.23 -2.75
N THR A 249 -12.42 -2.76 -1.55
CA THR A 249 -13.48 -3.46 -0.80
C THR A 249 -13.88 -2.72 0.47
N PRO A 250 -15.10 -2.90 0.98
CA PRO A 250 -15.53 -2.23 2.20
C PRO A 250 -14.67 -2.58 3.42
N ALA A 251 -14.56 -1.63 4.35
CA ALA A 251 -13.99 -1.83 5.68
C ALA A 251 -14.74 -0.96 6.69
N GLN A 252 -14.75 -1.32 7.98
CA GLN A 252 -15.38 -0.51 9.03
C GLN A 252 -14.34 0.36 9.73
N HIS A 253 -14.17 1.61 9.27
CA HIS A 253 -13.19 2.55 9.82
C HIS A 253 -13.66 4.01 9.67
N PHE A 254 -12.74 4.97 9.86
CA PHE A 254 -12.90 6.40 9.55
C PHE A 254 -11.60 6.98 8.97
N THR A 255 -11.66 8.23 8.51
CA THR A 255 -10.52 8.99 7.95
C THR A 255 -10.40 10.38 8.57
N GLY A 256 -9.24 11.01 8.38
CA GLY A 256 -8.94 12.38 8.79
C GLY A 256 -7.47 12.60 9.09
N ARG A 257 -6.91 13.72 8.65
CA ARG A 257 -5.52 14.14 8.88
C ARG A 257 -5.41 15.48 9.61
N GLY A 258 -6.48 16.25 9.64
CA GLY A 258 -6.58 17.54 10.32
C GLY A 258 -7.79 17.60 11.24
N LEU A 259 -8.15 18.82 11.64
CA LEU A 259 -9.25 19.06 12.58
C LEU A 259 -10.63 19.04 11.90
N THR A 260 -10.69 19.27 10.58
CA THR A 260 -11.93 19.53 9.84
C THR A 260 -12.14 18.65 8.61
N ASP A 261 -11.28 17.64 8.38
CA ASP A 261 -11.32 16.77 7.20
C ASP A 261 -11.81 15.35 7.50
N ARG A 262 -12.41 15.16 8.68
CA ARG A 262 -12.86 13.83 9.11
C ARG A 262 -13.94 13.30 8.18
N PHE A 263 -13.78 12.08 7.70
CA PHE A 263 -14.67 11.43 6.72
C PHE A 263 -14.74 12.11 5.33
N HIS A 264 -13.84 13.04 5.00
CA HIS A 264 -13.81 13.65 3.67
C HIS A 264 -13.12 12.75 2.63
N THR A 265 -12.40 11.72 3.07
CA THR A 265 -11.85 10.67 2.20
C THR A 265 -12.43 9.32 2.56
N LEU A 266 -12.50 8.41 1.60
CA LEU A 266 -12.98 7.06 1.85
C LEU A 266 -11.87 6.22 2.52
N TRP A 267 -12.25 5.13 3.16
CA TRP A 267 -11.37 4.09 3.69
C TRP A 267 -11.77 2.75 3.07
N ALA A 268 -10.83 1.83 2.90
CA ALA A 268 -11.11 0.56 2.27
C ALA A 268 -10.21 -0.57 2.79
N SER A 269 -10.65 -1.78 2.54
CA SER A 269 -9.77 -2.94 2.38
C SER A 269 -9.49 -3.14 0.88
N TRP A 270 -8.58 -4.04 0.54
CA TRP A 270 -8.23 -4.30 -0.85
C TRP A 270 -8.14 -5.81 -1.11
N ALA A 271 -8.75 -6.25 -2.20
CA ALA A 271 -8.61 -7.60 -2.72
C ALA A 271 -7.69 -7.58 -3.95
N ILE A 272 -6.69 -8.46 -3.95
CA ILE A 272 -5.79 -8.70 -5.09
C ILE A 272 -6.13 -10.07 -5.65
N ARG A 273 -6.47 -10.12 -6.94
CA ARG A 273 -6.77 -11.36 -7.64
C ARG A 273 -5.80 -11.58 -8.78
N ASP A 274 -5.02 -12.65 -8.67
CA ASP A 274 -4.19 -13.14 -9.76
C ASP A 274 -4.99 -14.17 -10.59
N PRO A 275 -5.30 -13.89 -11.87
CA PRO A 275 -6.07 -14.81 -12.72
C PRO A 275 -5.38 -16.15 -12.97
N ALA A 276 -4.06 -16.28 -12.75
CA ALA A 276 -3.35 -17.55 -12.88
C ALA A 276 -3.62 -18.53 -11.72
N SER A 277 -4.31 -18.09 -10.65
CA SER A 277 -4.56 -18.87 -9.43
C SER A 277 -6.01 -19.35 -9.28
N GLY A 278 -6.67 -19.65 -10.40
CA GLY A 278 -8.05 -20.17 -10.45
C GLY A 278 -8.28 -21.45 -9.66
#